data_AF-F7NSY3-F1
#
_entry.id   AF-F7NSY3-F1
#
_cell.length_a   1.000
_cell.length_b   1.000
_cell.length_c   1.000
_cell.angle_alpha   90.00
_cell.angle_beta   90.00
_cell.angle_gamma   90.00
#
_symmetry.space_group_name_H-M   'P 1'
#
loop_
_entity.id
_entity.type
_entity.pdbx_description
1 polymer ?
#
loop_
_entity_poly.entity_id
_entity_poly.type
_entity_poly.pdbx_seq_one_letter_code
_entity_poly.pdbx_strand_id
1 'polypeptide(L)'
;MNNSMMDISFRFRQLNKMQALTLCRELDSASYTEHSADEAGTEITVNEKNTKPRNYSALVILTPENIEAITMFYVRQGINLSQCDILINATLTNTTSFTLPVIVNQMLKHIDCPISFSVLN
;
A
#
# COMPACT_ATOMS: atom_id res chain seq x y z
N MET A 1 -3.16 13.61 -21.69
CA MET A 1 -4.06 14.56 -21.00
C MET A 1 -4.60 13.83 -19.79
N ASN A 2 -3.91 13.90 -18.64
CA ASN A 2 -4.30 13.16 -17.45
C ASN A 2 -5.02 14.13 -16.53
N ASN A 3 -6.33 14.27 -16.72
CA ASN A 3 -7.18 14.89 -15.73
C ASN A 3 -7.44 13.83 -14.64
N SER A 4 -6.38 13.44 -13.91
CA SER A 4 -6.48 12.34 -12.95
C SER A 4 -7.10 12.89 -11.68
N MET A 5 -8.42 12.79 -11.60
CA MET A 5 -9.21 13.10 -10.40
C MET A 5 -8.88 12.14 -9.24
N MET A 6 -8.12 11.08 -9.53
CA MET A 6 -7.74 10.04 -8.59
C MET A 6 -6.29 9.58 -8.81
N ASP A 7 -5.61 9.28 -7.70
CA ASP A 7 -4.36 8.53 -7.67
C ASP A 7 -4.63 7.12 -7.17
N ILE A 8 -4.03 6.13 -7.82
CA ILE A 8 -4.26 4.72 -7.52
C ILE A 8 -2.91 4.07 -7.21
N SER A 9 -2.81 3.49 -6.03
CA SER A 9 -1.59 2.86 -5.54
C SER A 9 -1.89 1.51 -4.93
N PHE A 10 -0.98 0.56 -5.09
CA PHE A 10 -0.95 -0.62 -4.24
C PHE A 10 -0.29 -0.26 -2.91
N ARG A 11 -0.99 -0.53 -1.81
CA ARG A 11 -0.52 -0.20 -0.47
C ARG A 11 -0.18 -1.46 0.29
N PHE A 12 1.03 -1.51 0.83
CA PHE A 12 1.42 -2.44 1.88
C PHE A 12 1.25 -1.73 3.22
N ARG A 13 0.38 -2.24 4.10
CA ARG A 13 0.03 -1.59 5.38
C ARG A 13 1.00 -1.95 6.51
N GLN A 14 1.64 -3.11 6.39
CA GLN A 14 2.51 -3.64 7.43
C GLN A 14 3.72 -4.32 6.79
N LEU A 15 4.84 -3.60 6.79
CA LEU A 15 6.14 -4.12 6.41
C LEU A 15 7.10 -3.98 7.59
N ASN A 16 8.03 -4.92 7.72
CA ASN A 16 9.21 -4.70 8.54
C ASN A 16 10.23 -3.81 7.80
N LYS A 17 11.25 -3.32 8.51
CA LYS A 17 12.27 -2.42 7.96
C LYS A 17 12.97 -2.98 6.71
N MET A 18 13.29 -4.27 6.72
CA MET A 18 14.00 -4.92 5.59
C MET A 18 13.10 -5.05 4.37
N GLN A 19 11.82 -5.37 4.56
CA GLN A 19 10.83 -5.42 3.49
C GLN A 19 10.63 -4.05 2.85
N ALA A 20 10.47 -2.98 3.65
CA ALA A 20 10.31 -1.62 3.15
C ALA A 20 11.53 -1.15 2.32
N LEU A 21 12.74 -1.40 2.81
CA LEU A 21 13.97 -1.06 2.09
C LEU A 21 14.14 -1.88 0.81
N THR A 22 13.78 -3.17 0.83
CA THR A 22 13.81 -4.02 -0.37
C THR A 22 12.82 -3.52 -1.42
N LEU A 23 11.60 -3.17 -1.00
CA LEU A 23 10.57 -2.66 -1.91
C LEU A 23 11.07 -1.42 -2.68
N CYS A 24 11.61 -0.42 -1.99
CA CYS A 24 12.15 0.79 -2.62
C CYS A 24 13.40 0.55 -3.49
N ARG A 25 14.07 -0.60 -3.36
CA ARG A 25 15.17 -0.98 -4.24
C ARG A 25 14.71 -1.73 -5.48
N GLU A 26 13.65 -2.52 -5.35
CA GLU A 26 13.13 -3.36 -6.44
C GLU A 26 12.08 -2.63 -7.29
N LEU A 27 11.36 -1.64 -6.75
CA LEU A 27 10.28 -0.92 -7.43
C LEU A 27 10.50 0.61 -7.38
N ASP A 28 10.74 1.22 -8.53
CA ASP A 28 11.09 2.65 -8.67
C ASP A 28 10.01 3.62 -8.15
N SER A 29 8.74 3.21 -8.18
CA SER A 29 7.60 4.04 -7.74
C SER A 29 7.20 3.82 -6.28
N ALA A 30 8.01 3.07 -5.53
CA ALA A 30 7.71 2.75 -4.14
C ALA A 30 8.17 3.85 -3.19
N SER A 31 7.30 4.22 -2.26
CA SER A 31 7.62 5.06 -1.11
C SER A 31 7.11 4.40 0.17
N TYR A 32 7.71 4.70 1.32
CA TYR A 32 7.22 4.20 2.60
C TYR A 32 7.26 5.27 3.69
N THR A 33 6.43 5.03 4.70
CA THR A 33 6.32 5.83 5.92
C THR A 33 6.51 4.91 7.12
N GLU A 34 7.19 5.41 8.14
CA GLU A 34 7.41 4.69 9.40
C GLU A 34 6.32 5.07 10.40
N HIS A 35 5.67 4.07 10.98
CA HIS A 35 4.67 4.21 12.04
C HIS A 35 5.19 3.60 13.34
N SER A 36 4.95 4.32 14.43
CA SER A 36 5.13 3.80 15.78
C SER A 36 4.05 2.74 16.04
N ALA A 37 4.40 1.57 16.57
CA ALA A 37 3.43 0.51 16.90
C ALA A 37 2.38 0.85 18.00
N ASP A 38 2.20 2.13 18.37
CA ASP A 38 1.23 2.54 19.40
C ASP A 38 -0.20 2.68 18.87
N GLU A 39 -0.42 2.71 17.55
CA GLU A 39 -1.74 3.00 16.97
C GLU A 39 -2.66 1.77 16.87
N ALA A 40 -2.13 0.55 17.08
CA ALA A 40 -2.93 -0.67 17.19
C ALA A 40 -2.84 -1.16 18.64
N GLY A 41 -3.80 -0.76 19.47
CA GLY A 41 -3.88 -0.95 20.93
C GLY A 41 -3.69 -2.39 21.44
N THR A 42 -2.48 -2.91 21.28
CA THR A 42 -2.06 -4.23 21.75
C THR A 42 -1.02 -3.99 22.83
N GLU A 43 -1.38 -4.30 24.07
CA GLU A 43 -0.46 -4.30 25.19
C GLU A 43 0.74 -5.20 24.87
N ILE A 44 1.93 -4.61 24.77
CA ILE A 44 3.18 -5.37 24.75
C ILE A 44 3.83 -5.19 26.12
N THR A 45 3.88 -6.27 26.88
CA THR A 45 4.65 -6.40 28.12
C THR A 45 6.13 -6.22 27.81
N VAL A 46 6.67 -5.12 28.34
CA VAL A 46 8.03 -4.65 28.11
C VAL A 46 9.00 -5.51 28.91
N ASN A 47 9.93 -6.20 28.26
CA ASN A 47 11.17 -6.66 28.90
C ASN A 47 12.35 -6.58 27.93
N GLU A 48 13.30 -5.72 28.32
CA GLU A 48 14.73 -5.65 28.00
C GLU A 48 15.17 -5.34 26.55
N LYS A 49 15.76 -4.13 26.41
CA LYS A 49 16.33 -3.46 25.21
C LYS A 49 15.31 -2.78 24.28
N ASN A 50 14.80 -1.64 24.78
CA ASN A 50 13.94 -0.63 24.14
C ASN A 50 14.27 -0.30 22.66
N THR A 51 13.87 -1.17 21.74
CA THR A 51 13.58 -0.75 20.37
C THR A 51 12.15 -1.17 20.09
N LYS A 52 11.23 -0.23 20.31
CA LYS A 52 9.82 -0.39 19.97
C LYS A 52 9.68 -0.93 18.54
N PRO A 53 8.82 -1.94 18.29
CA PRO A 53 8.64 -2.46 16.94
C PRO A 53 8.18 -1.31 16.03
N ARG A 54 8.91 -1.13 14.93
CA ARG A 54 8.60 -0.15 13.88
C ARG A 54 7.82 -0.86 12.80
N ASN A 55 6.66 -0.32 12.45
CA ASN A 55 5.88 -0.80 11.33
C ASN A 55 6.01 0.18 10.18
N TYR A 56 6.06 -0.32 8.95
CA TYR A 56 6.20 0.51 7.76
C TYR A 56 4.98 0.33 6.86
N SER A 57 4.41 1.44 6.38
CA SER A 57 3.38 1.43 5.34
C SER A 57 4.00 1.95 4.05
N ALA A 58 3.83 1.23 2.95
CA ALA A 58 4.40 1.58 1.66
C ALA A 58 3.33 1.72 0.58
N LEU A 59 3.56 2.63 -0.36
CA LEU A 59 2.73 2.89 -1.52
C LEU A 59 3.55 2.69 -2.78
N VAL A 60 2.97 1.99 -3.75
CA VAL A 60 3.49 1.85 -5.10
C VAL A 60 2.40 2.33 -6.05
N ILE A 61 2.66 3.39 -6.81
CA ILE A 61 1.70 3.87 -7.83
C ILE A 61 1.44 2.72 -8.81
N LEU A 62 0.18 2.36 -9.05
CA LEU A 62 -0.13 1.27 -9.98
C LEU A 62 0.10 1.73 -11.42
N THR A 63 0.95 1.01 -12.14
CA THR A 63 1.14 1.16 -13.59
C THR A 63 1.08 -0.21 -14.26
N PRO A 64 0.71 -0.30 -15.55
CA PRO A 64 0.64 -1.60 -16.22
C PRO A 64 1.97 -2.39 -16.16
N GLU A 65 3.09 -1.68 -16.11
CA GLU A 65 4.44 -2.25 -16.15
C GLU A 65 4.88 -2.84 -14.80
N ASN A 66 4.26 -2.43 -13.69
CA ASN A 66 4.73 -2.82 -12.35
C ASN A 66 3.85 -3.85 -11.63
N ILE A 67 2.72 -4.27 -12.23
CA ILE A 67 1.82 -5.29 -11.66
C ILE A 67 2.57 -6.59 -11.34
N GLU A 68 3.39 -7.08 -12.27
CA GLU A 68 4.15 -8.32 -12.08
C GLU A 68 5.20 -8.16 -10.97
N ALA A 69 5.90 -7.02 -10.92
CA ALA A 69 6.89 -6.74 -9.89
C ALA A 69 6.26 -6.65 -8.49
N ILE A 70 5.11 -5.98 -8.35
CA ILE A 70 4.34 -5.91 -7.09
C ILE A 70 3.91 -7.32 -6.66
N THR A 71 3.40 -8.12 -7.60
CA THR A 71 2.95 -9.49 -7.34
C THR A 71 4.11 -10.38 -6.90
N MET A 72 5.25 -10.27 -7.58
CA MET A 72 6.44 -11.04 -7.25
C MET A 72 6.99 -10.66 -5.87
N PHE A 73 7.01 -9.37 -5.54
CA PHE A 73 7.39 -8.91 -4.20
C PHE A 73 6.43 -9.44 -3.14
N TYR A 74 5.12 -9.32 -3.35
CA TYR A 74 4.08 -9.83 -2.44
C TYR A 74 4.29 -11.32 -2.11
N VAL A 75 4.51 -12.15 -3.13
CA VAL A 75 4.74 -13.59 -2.96
C VAL A 75 6.08 -13.87 -2.27
N ARG A 76 7.18 -13.26 -2.73
CA ARG A 76 8.53 -13.50 -2.18
C ARG A 76 8.65 -13.10 -0.72
N GLN A 77 7.99 -12.01 -0.33
CA GLN A 77 8.04 -11.49 1.03
C GLN A 77 7.00 -12.12 1.97
N GLY A 78 6.15 -13.01 1.47
CA GLY A 78 5.14 -13.71 2.26
C GLY A 78 4.15 -12.75 2.91
N ILE A 79 3.72 -11.70 2.20
CA ILE A 79 2.80 -10.69 2.72
C ILE A 79 1.41 -11.31 2.88
N ASN A 80 0.77 -11.08 4.04
CA ASN A 80 -0.61 -11.52 4.22
C ASN A 80 -1.58 -10.61 3.47
N LEU A 81 -2.67 -11.18 2.96
CA LEU A 81 -3.69 -10.44 2.24
C LEU A 81 -4.32 -9.30 3.08
N SER A 82 -4.42 -9.48 4.40
CA SER A 82 -4.90 -8.44 5.32
C SER A 82 -3.93 -7.26 5.50
N GLN A 83 -2.69 -7.40 5.03
CA GLN A 83 -1.63 -6.40 5.14
C GLN A 83 -1.44 -5.60 3.83
N CYS A 84 -2.33 -5.75 2.86
CA CYS A 84 -2.30 -4.96 1.63
C CYS A 84 -3.70 -4.58 1.14
N ASP A 85 -3.75 -3.57 0.27
CA ASP A 85 -4.95 -3.12 -0.41
C ASP A 85 -4.61 -2.23 -1.63
N ILE A 86 -5.59 -2.01 -2.51
CA ILE A 86 -5.51 -0.97 -3.54
C ILE A 86 -6.07 0.32 -2.92
N LEU A 87 -5.22 1.32 -2.73
CA LEU A 87 -5.61 2.63 -2.24
C LEU A 87 -5.95 3.56 -3.40
N ILE A 88 -7.13 4.17 -3.32
CA ILE A 88 -7.65 5.16 -4.26
C ILE A 88 -7.79 6.48 -3.53
N ASN A 89 -6.90 7.42 -3.83
CA ASN A 89 -6.99 8.79 -3.35
C ASN A 89 -7.81 9.58 -4.36
N ALA A 90 -9.03 9.98 -4.00
CA ALA A 90 -9.90 10.78 -4.82
C ALA A 90 -9.91 12.24 -4.34
N THR A 91 -9.83 13.19 -5.27
CA THR A 91 -10.04 14.60 -4.94
C THR A 91 -11.53 14.90 -4.98
N LEU A 92 -12.05 15.60 -3.96
CA LEU A 92 -13.44 16.03 -3.95
C LEU A 92 -13.70 16.96 -5.14
N THR A 93 -14.65 16.59 -5.99
CA THR A 93 -15.17 17.45 -7.05
C THR A 93 -16.69 17.41 -7.01
N ASN A 94 -17.35 18.30 -7.76
CA ASN A 94 -18.81 18.31 -7.87
C ASN A 94 -19.39 17.11 -8.64
N THR A 95 -18.58 16.09 -8.95
CA THR A 95 -19.05 14.87 -9.62
C THR A 95 -19.64 13.89 -8.61
N THR A 96 -20.74 13.24 -9.01
CA THR A 96 -21.51 12.33 -8.15
C THR A 96 -21.04 10.88 -8.22
N SER A 97 -20.24 10.54 -9.23
CA SER A 97 -19.72 9.18 -9.43
C SER A 97 -18.45 9.20 -10.29
N PHE A 98 -17.65 8.15 -10.16
CA PHE A 98 -16.50 7.91 -11.00
C PHE A 98 -16.35 6.41 -11.27
N THR A 99 -15.65 6.08 -12.37
CA THR A 99 -15.33 4.70 -12.74
C THR A 99 -13.86 4.45 -12.49
N LEU A 100 -13.55 3.33 -11.85
CA LEU A 100 -12.17 2.92 -11.65
C LEU A 100 -11.53 2.49 -12.97
N PRO A 101 -10.27 2.88 -13.23
CA PRO A 101 -9.56 2.43 -14.42
C PRO A 101 -9.32 0.93 -14.37
N VAL A 102 -9.22 0.33 -15.57
CA VAL A 102 -9.10 -1.12 -15.78
C VAL A 102 -7.93 -1.75 -15.02
N ILE A 103 -6.89 -0.96 -14.74
CA ILE A 103 -5.72 -1.39 -13.98
C ILE A 103 -6.06 -1.93 -12.58
N VAL A 104 -7.10 -1.41 -11.93
CA VAL A 104 -7.57 -1.94 -10.64
C VAL A 104 -8.01 -3.40 -10.79
N ASN A 105 -8.85 -3.68 -11.80
CA ASN A 105 -9.30 -5.03 -12.11
C ASN A 105 -8.16 -5.93 -12.60
N GLN A 106 -7.15 -5.37 -13.27
CA GLN A 106 -5.96 -6.12 -13.65
C GLN A 106 -5.18 -6.55 -12.40
N MET A 107 -4.90 -5.63 -11.48
CA MET A 107 -4.19 -5.94 -10.24
C MET A 107 -4.94 -6.99 -9.39
N LEU A 108 -6.28 -6.89 -9.31
CA LEU A 108 -7.11 -7.85 -8.57
C LEU A 108 -7.07 -9.29 -9.12
N LYS A 109 -6.72 -9.47 -10.40
CA LYS A 109 -6.49 -10.82 -10.96
C LYS A 109 -5.21 -11.48 -10.42
N HIS A 110 -4.28 -10.69 -9.90
CA HIS A 110 -3.02 -11.17 -9.33
C HIS A 110 -3.08 -11.25 -7.81
N ILE A 111 -3.65 -10.25 -7.16
CA ILE A 111 -3.82 -10.19 -5.70
C ILE A 111 -5.24 -9.73 -5.39
N ASP A 112 -6.07 -10.65 -4.90
CA ASP A 112 -7.48 -10.43 -4.53
C ASP A 112 -7.62 -9.67 -3.20
N CYS A 113 -7.05 -8.47 -3.14
CA CYS A 113 -7.00 -7.63 -1.95
C CYS A 113 -8.14 -6.59 -1.92
N PRO A 114 -8.48 -6.04 -0.73
CA PRO A 114 -9.49 -5.00 -0.62
C PRO A 114 -9.15 -3.73 -1.42
N ILE A 115 -10.17 -2.95 -1.75
CA ILE A 115 -10.03 -1.58 -2.28
C ILE A 115 -10.38 -0.60 -1.16
N SER A 116 -9.50 0.35 -0.89
CA SER A 116 -9.75 1.43 0.08
C SER A 116 -9.79 2.78 -0.60
N PHE A 117 -10.63 3.66 -0.08
CA PHE A 117 -10.79 5.02 -0.57
C PHE A 117 -10.30 6.02 0.47
N SER A 118 -9.60 7.05 0.00
CA SER A 118 -9.31 8.25 0.76
C SER A 118 -9.84 9.43 -0.03
N VAL A 119 -10.63 10.29 0.61
CA VAL A 119 -11.16 11.51 -0.02
C VAL A 119 -10.36 12.69 0.50
N LEU A 120 -9.64 13.35 -0.41
CA LEU A 120 -8.91 14.56 -0.14
C LEU A 120 -9.86 15.75 -0.36
N ASN A 121 -10.10 16.51 0.70
CA ASN A 121 -10.86 17.76 0.70
C ASN A 121 -9.98 18.96 0.39
#